data_AF-A0A5N9GTU5-F1
#
_entry.id   AF-A0A5N9GTU5-F1
#
_cell.length_a   1.000
_cell.length_b   1.000
_cell.length_c   1.000
_cell.angle_alpha   90.00
_cell.angle_beta   90.00
_cell.angle_gamma   90.00
#
_symmetry.space_group_name_H-M   'P 1'
#
loop_
_entity.id
_entity.type
_entity.pdbx_description
1 polymer ?
#
loop_
_entity_poly.entity_id
_entity_poly.type
_entity_poly.pdbx_seq_one_letter_code
_entity_poly.pdbx_strand_id
1 'polypeptide(L)' 'MYEGMIAETVVIQGDNGDQIDAYFARPTGPGPHPGVVVIHHMPGWDQDIKEIVR' A
#
# COMPACT_ATOMS: atom_id res chain seq x y z
N MET A 1 -2.48 -7.99 -22.28
CA MET A 1 -1.57 -8.67 -21.35
C MET A 1 -2.27 -8.69 -20.00
N TYR A 2 -2.26 -9.80 -19.27
CA TYR A 2 -2.80 -9.83 -17.91
C TYR A 2 -1.73 -9.30 -16.96
N GLU A 3 -2.07 -8.30 -16.15
CA GLU A 3 -1.22 -7.77 -15.09
C GLU A 3 -1.80 -8.21 -13.74
N GLY A 4 -1.05 -9.05 -13.03
CA GLY A 4 -1.41 -9.47 -11.68
C GLY A 4 -0.91 -8.48 -10.64
N MET A 5 -1.60 -8.42 -9.50
CA MET A 5 -1.24 -7.60 -8.36
C MET A 5 -1.37 -8.39 -7.06
N ILE A 6 -0.47 -8.11 -6.11
CA ILE A 6 -0.58 -8.53 -4.71
C ILE A 6 -0.94 -7.30 -3.90
N ALA A 7 -1.92 -7.41 -3.01
CA ALA A 7 -2.32 -6.34 -2.11
C ALA A 7 -2.48 -6.88 -0.68
N GLU A 8 -1.72 -6.32 0.25
CA GLU A 8 -1.52 -6.88 1.60
C GLU A 8 -1.44 -5.76 2.64
N THR A 9 -1.75 -6.09 3.89
CA THR A 9 -1.35 -5.25 5.03
C THR A 9 0.08 -5.61 5.41
N VAL A 10 0.94 -4.60 5.48
CA VAL A 10 2.35 -4.71 5.87
C VAL A 10 2.61 -3.81 7.08
N VAL A 11 3.73 -4.06 7.77
CA VAL A 11 4.22 -3.18 8.83
C VAL A 11 5.43 -2.41 8.32
N ILE A 12 5.41 -1.09 8.46
CA ILE A 12 6.55 -0.21 8.20
C ILE A 12 7.08 0.39 9.51
N GLN A 13 8.35 0.78 9.51
CA GLN A 13 8.98 1.44 10.65
C GLN A 13 8.85 2.96 10.51
N GLY A 14 8.30 3.60 11.53
CA GLY A 14 8.27 5.05 11.69
C GLY A 14 9.60 5.60 12.20
N ASP A 15 9.69 6.94 12.26
CA ASP A 15 10.92 7.67 12.61
C ASP A 15 11.49 7.27 14.00
N ASN A 16 10.62 7.03 14.98
CA ASN A 16 11.03 6.59 16.34
C ASN A 16 11.08 5.06 16.51
N GLY A 17 11.05 4.29 15.42
CA GLY A 17 10.92 2.83 15.48
C GLY A 17 9.50 2.35 15.82
N ASP A 18 8.51 3.23 15.70
CA ASP A 18 7.10 2.87 15.84
C ASP A 18 6.69 1.94 14.70
N GLN A 19 5.97 0.87 15.01
CA GLN A 19 5.39 0.00 13.99
C GLN A 19 4.09 0.61 13.48
N ILE A 20 4.01 0.80 12.16
CA ILE A 20 2.85 1.41 11.50
C ILE A 20 2.29 0.40 10.49
N ASP A 21 1.00 0.11 10.61
CA ASP A 21 0.30 -0.68 9.60
C ASP A 21 0.11 0.14 8.32
N ALA A 22 0.45 -0.44 7.19
CA ALA A 22 0.26 0.15 5.87
C ALA A 22 -0.41 -0.85 4.93
N TYR A 23 -1.30 -0.36 4.06
CA TYR A 23 -1.81 -1.17 2.97
C TYR A 23 -0.89 -0.98 1.77
N PHE A 24 -0.43 -2.08 1.19
CA PHE A 24 0.57 -2.08 0.14
C PHE A 24 0.13 -2.95 -1.02
N ALA A 25 0.13 -2.38 -2.22
CA ALA A 25 -0.14 -3.12 -3.44
C ALA A 25 1.00 -2.98 -4.45
N ARG A 26 1.31 -4.07 -5.15
CA ARG A 26 2.37 -4.10 -6.16
C ARG A 26 2.08 -5.09 -7.29
N PRO A 27 2.58 -4.82 -8.52
CA PRO A 27 2.55 -5.80 -9.60
C PRO A 27 3.28 -7.11 -9.21
N THR A 28 2.82 -8.24 -9.75
CA THR A 28 3.48 -9.55 -9.59
C THR A 28 4.72 -9.71 -10.49
N GLY A 29 4.87 -8.85 -11.50
CA GLY A 29 5.97 -8.90 -12.46
C GLY A 29 7.30 -8.34 -11.93
N PRO A 30 8.44 -8.76 -12.50
CA PRO A 30 9.75 -8.29 -12.09
C PRO A 30 10.00 -6.83 -12.50
N GLY A 31 10.92 -6.16 -11.80
CA GLY A 31 11.44 -4.85 -12.16
C GLY A 31 11.18 -3.77 -11.11
N PRO A 32 11.85 -2.62 -11.23
CA PRO A 32 11.46 -1.43 -10.50
C PRO A 32 10.15 -0.89 -11.08
N HIS A 33 9.18 -0.63 -10.21
CA HIS A 33 7.93 0.03 -10.57
C HIS A 33 7.91 1.42 -9.90
N PRO A 34 7.37 2.46 -10.55
CA PRO A 34 7.12 3.73 -9.87
C PRO A 34 6.15 3.50 -8.71
N GLY A 35 6.40 4.18 -7.58
CA GLY A 35 5.57 4.09 -6.38
C GLY A 35 4.78 5.36 -6.13
N VAL A 36 3.63 5.21 -5.48
CA VAL A 36 2.79 6.31 -4.97
C VAL A 36 2.55 6.07 -3.48
N VAL A 37 2.62 7.12 -2.68
CA VAL A 37 2.24 7.08 -1.26
C VAL A 37 0.89 7.76 -1.12
N VAL A 38 -0.08 7.01 -0.60
CA VAL A 38 -1.42 7.50 -0.31
C VAL A 38 -1.50 7.81 1.18
N ILE A 39 -1.83 9.05 1.52
CA ILE A 39 -2.11 9.47 2.89
C ILE A 39 -3.63 9.53 3.03
N HIS A 40 -4.18 8.69 3.89
CA HIS A 40 -5.62 8.54 3.99
C HIS A 40 -6.32 9.78 4.55
N HIS A 41 -7.58 9.94 4.17
CA HIS A 41 -8.49 10.93 4.74
C HIS A 41 -9.07 10.45 6.09
N MET A 42 -10.09 11.13 6.62
CA MET A 42 -10.92 10.65 7.74
C MET A 42 -12.17 9.99 7.17
N PRO A 43 -12.57 8.75 7.54
CA PRO A 43 -12.24 7.99 8.76
C PRO A 43 -10.93 7.16 8.70
N GLY A 44 -10.30 7.07 7.54
CA GLY A 44 -8.95 6.51 7.41
C GLY A 44 -8.93 5.11 6.86
N TRP A 45 -8.77 4.10 7.71
CA TRP A 45 -8.59 2.69 7.31
C TRP A 45 -9.88 2.04 6.80
N ASP A 46 -10.46 2.64 5.76
CA ASP A 46 -11.70 2.23 5.13
C ASP A 46 -11.46 1.47 3.82
N GLN A 47 -12.56 1.06 3.20
CA GLN A 47 -12.54 0.36 1.93
C GLN A 47 -12.04 1.25 0.80
N ASP A 48 -12.45 2.52 0.77
CA ASP A 48 -12.13 3.45 -0.31
C ASP A 48 -10.62 3.68 -0.42
N ILE A 49 -9.94 3.87 0.72
CA ILE A 49 -8.48 3.98 0.75
C ILE A 49 -7.79 2.71 0.28
N LYS A 50 -8.31 1.52 0.64
CA LYS A 50 -7.75 0.26 0.14
C LYS A 50 -7.93 0.10 -1.36
N GLU A 51 -9.07 0.51 -1.91
CA GLU A 51 -9.31 0.49 -3.35
C GLU A 51 -8.44 1.51 -4.09
N ILE A 52 -8.12 2.66 -3.51
CA ILE A 52 -7.20 3.64 -4.12
C ILE A 52 -5.77 3.11 -4.22
N VAL A 53 -5.34 2.31 -3.23
CA VAL A 53 -3.99 1.73 -3.22
C VAL A 53 -3.85 0.57 -4.21
N ARG A 54 -4.94 -0.13 -4.52
CA ARG A 54 -5.00 -1.26 -5.47
C ARG A 54 -5.09 -0.80 -6.92
#